data_AF-A0A7X8ISG2-F1
#
_entry.id   AF-A0A7X8ISG2-F1
#
_cell.length_a   1.000
_cell.length_b   1.000
_cell.length_c   1.000
_cell.angle_alpha   90.00
_cell.angle_beta   90.00
_cell.angle_gamma   90.00
#
_symmetry.space_group_name_H-M   'P 1'
#
loop_
_entity.id
_entity.type
_entity.pdbx_description
1 polymer ?
#
loop_
_entity_poly.entity_id
_entity_poly.type
_entity_poly.pdbx_seq_one_letter_code
_entity_poly.pdbx_strand_id
1 'polypeptide(L)'
;MKNNRIWIGILLLAFVVGVAGQPLADANDTGAAKDRLVGILLAQEPPDRLDFSDARIQAGQTGDDVILSEVSRQKIYATESRNEQGKTYTFPGIDDPHVIFVREENPDGFASVYLDQTPGIVTFLDYNDKGDTGDVELQAEVHVSAEEETILYPCLLYREGNGKVYTAGSEPSWLLHEESLGHLLTLTFEESYTRNRNGIEEDDSIRIELASYVDLPPDAFRLIEMDEDHGIVQEMQYDKKKLPESYAPKADCAYLLLETLRTDRDGKPFTERRIFARGDESLDVYICESTFCERQTVVLHW
;
A
#
# COMPACT_ATOMS: atom_id res chain seq x y z
N MET A 1 36.34 -14.29 27.64
CA MET A 1 35.26 -13.76 28.50
C MET A 1 34.51 -12.70 27.69
N LYS A 2 33.21 -12.92 27.54
CA LYS A 2 32.24 -12.13 26.75
C LYS A 2 32.27 -10.64 27.09
N ASN A 3 32.09 -9.81 26.08
CA ASN A 3 31.30 -8.58 26.17
C ASN A 3 30.70 -8.28 24.79
N ASN A 4 29.60 -8.95 24.47
CA ASN A 4 28.71 -8.57 23.37
C ASN A 4 27.84 -7.40 23.87
N ARG A 5 28.03 -6.23 23.27
CA ARG A 5 27.02 -5.16 23.32
C ARG A 5 26.23 -5.23 22.03
N ILE A 6 25.11 -5.96 22.09
CA ILE A 6 24.07 -5.94 21.06
C ILE A 6 23.28 -4.66 21.30
N TRP A 7 23.35 -3.72 20.36
CA TRP A 7 22.39 -2.62 20.28
C TRP A 7 21.08 -3.19 19.75
N ILE A 8 20.09 -3.27 20.62
CA ILE A 8 18.71 -3.57 20.24
C ILE A 8 18.11 -2.25 19.76
N GLY A 9 17.98 -2.08 18.44
CA GLY A 9 17.10 -1.07 17.86
C GLY A 9 15.67 -1.49 18.17
N ILE A 10 14.96 -0.65 18.92
CA ILE A 10 13.54 -0.85 19.24
C ILE A 10 12.77 -0.50 17.96
N LEU A 11 12.31 -1.52 17.23
CA LEU A 11 11.34 -1.38 16.16
C LEU A 11 9.95 -1.24 16.82
N LEU A 12 9.47 0.00 16.98
CA LEU A 12 8.11 0.26 17.46
C LEU A 12 7.13 0.01 16.31
N LEU A 13 6.63 -1.22 16.21
CA LEU A 13 5.53 -1.59 15.32
C LEU A 13 4.22 -1.06 15.94
N ALA A 14 3.67 0.03 15.41
CA ALA A 14 2.36 0.52 15.83
C ALA A 14 1.27 -0.19 15.03
N PHE A 15 0.66 -1.22 15.62
CA PHE A 15 -0.42 -1.99 14.98
C PHE A 15 -1.77 -1.35 15.35
N VAL A 16 -2.34 -0.54 14.45
CA VAL A 16 -3.72 -0.05 14.59
C VAL A 16 -4.64 -1.05 13.93
N VAL A 17 -5.22 -1.96 14.73
CA VAL A 17 -6.27 -2.87 14.25
C VAL A 17 -7.58 -2.09 14.17
N GLY A 18 -7.93 -1.60 13.00
CA GLY A 18 -9.28 -1.13 12.70
C GLY A 18 -10.21 -2.34 12.55
N VAL A 19 -10.82 -2.81 13.64
CA VAL A 19 -11.92 -3.79 13.54
C VAL A 19 -13.19 -3.02 13.15
N ALA A 20 -13.42 -2.85 11.85
CA ALA A 20 -14.74 -2.50 11.33
C ALA A 20 -15.49 -3.80 11.01
N GLY A 21 -16.23 -4.33 11.99
CA GLY A 21 -17.05 -5.52 11.78
C GLY A 21 -17.54 -6.16 13.06
N GLN A 22 -18.57 -5.60 13.69
CA GLN A 22 -19.46 -6.42 14.53
C GLN A 22 -20.61 -6.92 13.67
N PRO A 23 -20.87 -8.24 13.61
CA PRO A 23 -22.06 -8.75 12.93
C PRO A 23 -23.29 -8.46 13.79
N LEU A 24 -24.04 -7.41 13.44
CA LEU A 24 -25.44 -7.29 13.83
C LEU A 24 -26.25 -8.22 12.92
N ALA A 25 -26.39 -9.47 13.36
CA ALA A 25 -27.38 -10.37 12.78
C ALA A 25 -28.78 -9.88 13.19
N ASP A 26 -29.46 -9.18 12.29
CA ASP A 26 -30.90 -8.93 12.43
C ASP A 26 -31.66 -9.88 11.49
N ALA A 27 -32.37 -10.84 12.08
CA ALA A 27 -32.93 -12.01 11.42
C ALA A 27 -34.22 -11.71 10.64
N ASN A 28 -34.42 -10.49 10.14
CA ASN A 28 -35.67 -10.08 9.50
C ASN A 28 -35.51 -9.11 8.32
N ASP A 29 -34.31 -8.85 7.79
CA ASP A 29 -34.21 -7.96 6.64
C ASP A 29 -34.45 -8.68 5.31
N THR A 30 -35.60 -8.39 4.72
CA THR A 30 -35.96 -8.79 3.36
C THR A 30 -35.14 -7.99 2.34
N GLY A 31 -33.97 -8.51 1.95
CA GLY A 31 -33.51 -8.47 0.56
C GLY A 31 -32.96 -7.16 -0.01
N ALA A 32 -32.30 -6.30 0.77
CA ALA A 32 -31.34 -5.35 0.20
C ALA A 32 -29.97 -6.04 0.09
N ALA A 33 -29.44 -6.19 -1.12
CA ALA A 33 -28.09 -6.70 -1.31
C ALA A 33 -27.10 -5.75 -0.63
N LYS A 34 -26.42 -6.23 0.42
CA LYS A 34 -25.38 -5.46 1.13
C LYS A 34 -24.27 -5.06 0.14
N ASP A 35 -23.83 -3.81 0.24
CA ASP A 35 -22.70 -3.29 -0.54
C ASP A 35 -21.42 -4.07 -0.17
N ARG A 36 -20.56 -4.38 -1.16
CA ARG A 36 -19.39 -5.26 -0.97
C ARG A 36 -18.09 -4.49 -1.10
N LEU A 37 -17.12 -4.72 -0.23
CA LEU A 37 -15.75 -4.22 -0.42
C LEU A 37 -15.17 -4.79 -1.72
N VAL A 38 -14.69 -3.90 -2.57
CA VAL A 38 -14.10 -4.24 -3.88
C VAL A 38 -12.74 -3.59 -4.10
N GLY A 39 -12.34 -2.62 -3.28
CA GLY A 39 -11.15 -1.85 -3.62
C GLY A 39 -10.65 -0.92 -2.53
N ILE A 40 -9.56 -0.22 -2.85
CA ILE A 40 -9.08 0.93 -2.09
C ILE A 40 -8.56 1.99 -3.06
N LEU A 41 -8.72 3.24 -2.68
CA LEU A 41 -7.98 4.36 -3.27
C LEU A 41 -7.22 5.12 -2.19
N LEU A 42 -6.19 5.86 -2.58
CA LEU A 42 -5.54 6.87 -1.76
C LEU A 42 -5.84 8.25 -2.31
N ALA A 43 -6.25 9.14 -1.42
CA ALA A 43 -6.37 10.56 -1.69
C ALA A 43 -5.31 11.35 -0.90
N GLN A 44 -4.88 12.50 -1.42
CA GLN A 44 -4.01 13.43 -0.70
C GLN A 44 -4.79 14.49 0.08
N GLU A 45 -6.09 14.62 -0.21
CA GLU A 45 -7.04 15.45 0.53
C GLU A 45 -8.17 14.57 1.10
N PRO A 46 -8.74 14.93 2.26
CA PRO A 46 -9.83 14.15 2.83
C PRO A 46 -11.05 14.21 1.89
N PRO A 47 -11.56 13.06 1.41
CA PRO A 47 -12.76 13.04 0.57
C PRO A 47 -14.02 13.46 1.36
N ASP A 48 -13.95 13.31 2.68
CA ASP A 48 -15.00 13.72 3.60
C ASP A 48 -14.93 15.23 3.81
N ARG A 49 -15.72 15.98 3.04
CA ARG A 49 -16.29 17.20 3.60
C ARG A 49 -17.23 16.78 4.71
N LEU A 50 -16.74 16.71 5.95
CA LEU A 50 -17.57 16.60 7.13
C LEU A 50 -18.55 17.79 7.12
N ASP A 51 -19.77 17.57 6.61
CA ASP A 51 -20.83 18.56 6.70
C ASP A 51 -21.43 18.46 8.09
N PHE A 52 -20.89 19.26 9.01
CA PHE A 52 -21.39 19.33 10.39
C PHE A 52 -22.77 20.00 10.49
N SER A 53 -23.40 20.41 9.38
CA SER A 53 -24.72 21.03 9.42
C SER A 53 -25.79 20.12 10.02
N ASP A 54 -25.66 18.79 9.83
CA ASP A 54 -26.58 17.77 10.37
C ASP A 54 -26.06 17.08 11.63
N ALA A 55 -24.87 17.44 12.13
CA ALA A 55 -24.33 16.89 13.36
C ALA A 55 -25.18 17.34 14.56
N ARG A 56 -26.08 16.47 15.02
CA ARG A 56 -26.86 16.70 16.23
C ARG A 56 -25.94 16.51 17.44
N ILE A 57 -25.35 17.60 17.92
CA ILE A 57 -24.70 17.62 19.23
C ILE A 57 -25.80 17.43 20.30
N GLN A 58 -26.05 16.21 20.72
CA GLN A 58 -26.72 15.96 21.99
C GLN A 58 -25.68 16.16 23.09
N ALA A 59 -25.59 17.39 23.60
CA ALA A 59 -24.90 17.63 24.86
C ALA A 59 -25.64 16.87 25.97
N GLY A 60 -25.09 15.73 26.39
CA GLY A 60 -25.52 15.07 27.62
C GLY A 60 -25.33 16.04 28.77
N GLN A 61 -26.40 16.38 29.49
CA GLN A 61 -26.31 17.18 30.71
C GLN A 61 -25.83 16.30 31.87
N THR A 62 -24.60 15.82 31.79
CA THR A 62 -23.75 15.26 32.86
C THR A 62 -22.49 14.78 32.16
N GLY A 63 -21.33 14.92 32.80
CA GLY A 63 -20.01 14.81 32.15
C GLY A 63 -19.62 13.39 31.75
N ASP A 64 -20.40 12.77 30.87
CA ASP A 64 -20.13 11.51 30.19
C ASP A 64 -19.85 11.78 28.71
N ASP A 65 -19.03 10.89 28.14
CA ASP A 65 -18.41 10.98 26.82
C ASP A 65 -19.31 11.54 25.70
N VAL A 66 -18.72 12.39 24.87
CA VAL A 66 -19.32 12.84 23.61
C VAL A 66 -19.34 11.64 22.66
N ILE A 67 -20.49 10.96 22.57
CA ILE A 67 -20.73 9.95 21.54
C ILE A 67 -21.05 10.69 20.24
N LEU A 68 -20.11 10.69 19.30
CA LEU A 68 -20.36 11.06 17.91
C LEU A 68 -21.25 9.97 17.29
N SER A 69 -22.58 10.12 17.42
CA SER A 69 -23.53 9.24 16.75
C SER A 69 -23.53 9.56 15.24
N GLU A 70 -23.12 8.57 14.44
CA GLU A 70 -23.29 8.47 12.98
C GLU A 70 -23.13 9.79 12.22
N VAL A 71 -21.88 10.21 12.01
CA VAL A 71 -21.58 11.06 10.87
C VAL A 71 -21.86 10.22 9.62
N SER A 72 -23.02 10.44 9.00
CA SER A 72 -23.34 9.86 7.70
C SER A 72 -22.35 10.41 6.68
N ARG A 73 -21.30 9.64 6.38
CA ARG A 73 -20.33 9.99 5.34
C ARG A 73 -21.02 9.92 3.98
N GLN A 74 -20.92 10.99 3.20
CA GLN A 74 -21.57 11.07 1.89
C GLN A 74 -20.90 10.08 0.92
N LYS A 75 -21.70 9.25 0.23
CA LYS A 75 -21.18 8.37 -0.83
C LYS A 75 -20.71 9.20 -2.03
N ILE A 76 -19.45 9.01 -2.43
CA ILE A 76 -18.87 9.55 -3.67
C ILE A 76 -18.79 8.39 -4.66
N TYR A 77 -19.63 8.44 -5.68
CA TYR A 77 -19.69 7.40 -6.72
C TYR A 77 -18.62 7.61 -7.79
N ALA A 78 -18.00 6.51 -8.21
CA ALA A 78 -17.06 6.52 -9.30
C ALA A 78 -17.76 6.74 -10.64
N THR A 79 -17.13 7.50 -11.53
CA THR A 79 -17.41 7.48 -12.96
C THR A 79 -16.50 6.45 -13.61
N GLU A 80 -17.10 5.42 -14.19
CA GLU A 80 -16.37 4.37 -14.89
C GLU A 80 -16.12 4.82 -16.34
N SER A 81 -14.86 4.72 -16.78
CA SER A 81 -14.51 4.95 -18.19
C SER A 81 -13.66 3.79 -18.71
N ARG A 82 -13.44 3.73 -20.03
CA ARG A 82 -12.60 2.68 -20.64
C ARG A 82 -11.59 3.33 -21.57
N ASN A 83 -10.32 2.98 -21.38
CA ASN A 83 -9.22 3.36 -22.25
C ASN A 83 -8.58 2.11 -22.87
N GLU A 84 -7.45 2.28 -23.57
CA GLU A 84 -6.70 1.16 -24.19
C GLU A 84 -6.13 0.18 -23.16
N GLN A 85 -5.96 0.60 -21.91
CA GLN A 85 -5.41 -0.18 -20.80
C GLN A 85 -6.48 -0.91 -19.98
N GLY A 86 -7.76 -0.56 -20.14
CA GLY A 86 -8.87 -1.21 -19.45
C GLY A 86 -9.91 -0.24 -18.92
N LYS A 87 -10.65 -0.71 -17.91
CA LYS A 87 -11.64 0.10 -17.18
C LYS A 87 -10.90 0.99 -16.18
N THR A 88 -11.26 2.26 -16.09
CA THR A 88 -10.69 3.21 -15.12
C THR A 88 -11.80 3.81 -14.27
N TYR A 89 -11.43 4.27 -13.07
CA TYR A 89 -12.33 4.82 -12.07
C TYR A 89 -11.91 6.23 -11.73
N THR A 90 -12.82 7.19 -11.86
CA THR A 90 -12.59 8.56 -11.40
C THR A 90 -13.65 8.94 -10.37
N PHE A 91 -13.25 9.65 -9.32
CA PHE A 91 -14.14 10.02 -8.22
C PHE A 91 -14.35 11.53 -8.22
N PRO A 92 -15.53 12.04 -8.62
CA PRO A 92 -15.78 13.47 -8.68
C PRO A 92 -15.57 14.13 -7.32
N GLY A 93 -14.76 15.19 -7.29
CA GLY A 93 -14.46 15.95 -6.07
C GLY A 93 -13.34 15.37 -5.21
N ILE A 94 -12.68 14.29 -5.66
CA ILE A 94 -11.38 13.87 -5.14
C ILE A 94 -10.34 14.24 -6.19
N ASP A 95 -9.40 15.10 -5.80
CA ASP A 95 -8.33 15.54 -6.69
C ASP A 95 -7.23 14.47 -6.76
N ASP A 96 -6.93 14.04 -7.99
CA ASP A 96 -5.91 13.04 -8.35
C ASP A 96 -5.87 11.77 -7.47
N PRO A 97 -6.96 11.01 -7.35
CA PRO A 97 -6.99 9.81 -6.53
C PRO A 97 -6.16 8.68 -7.14
N HIS A 98 -5.31 8.06 -6.32
CA HIS A 98 -4.61 6.82 -6.67
C HIS A 98 -5.50 5.63 -6.38
N VAL A 99 -6.26 5.18 -7.38
CA VAL A 99 -7.14 4.00 -7.24
C VAL A 99 -6.30 2.73 -7.28
N ILE A 100 -5.75 2.31 -6.14
CA ILE A 100 -4.79 1.21 -6.06
C ILE A 100 -5.33 -0.08 -6.65
N PHE A 101 -6.54 -0.49 -6.26
CA PHE A 101 -7.18 -1.63 -6.88
C PHE A 101 -8.71 -1.59 -6.85
N VAL A 102 -9.32 -2.22 -7.85
CA VAL A 102 -10.76 -2.53 -7.88
C VAL A 102 -10.99 -3.93 -8.42
N ARG A 103 -11.59 -4.79 -7.60
CA ARG A 103 -12.11 -6.10 -7.98
C ARG A 103 -13.34 -5.94 -8.86
N GLU A 104 -13.21 -6.43 -10.08
CA GLU A 104 -14.28 -6.63 -11.04
C GLU A 104 -14.73 -8.10 -11.02
N GLU A 105 -16.03 -8.30 -11.15
CA GLU A 105 -16.60 -9.63 -11.36
C GLU A 105 -16.93 -9.77 -12.83
N ASN A 106 -16.30 -10.73 -13.52
CA ASN A 106 -16.62 -11.00 -14.91
C ASN A 106 -17.85 -11.92 -14.99
N PRO A 107 -18.64 -11.84 -16.09
CA PRO A 107 -19.85 -12.64 -16.27
C PRO A 107 -19.62 -14.16 -16.29
N ASP A 108 -18.38 -14.59 -16.53
CA ASP A 108 -17.93 -15.98 -16.50
C ASP A 108 -17.59 -16.48 -15.08
N GLY A 109 -17.63 -15.58 -14.08
CA GLY A 109 -17.36 -15.87 -12.68
C GLY A 109 -15.91 -15.66 -12.26
N PHE A 110 -15.03 -15.22 -13.17
CA PHE A 110 -13.65 -14.87 -12.80
C PHE A 110 -13.59 -13.44 -12.25
N ALA A 111 -12.81 -13.25 -11.18
CA ALA A 111 -12.49 -11.91 -10.72
C ALA A 111 -11.31 -11.34 -11.55
N SER A 112 -11.41 -10.10 -12.02
CA SER A 112 -10.26 -9.34 -12.51
C SER A 112 -10.01 -8.15 -11.61
N VAL A 113 -8.79 -7.66 -11.55
CA VAL A 113 -8.43 -6.54 -10.67
C VAL A 113 -7.88 -5.40 -11.53
N TYR A 114 -8.49 -4.22 -11.42
CA TYR A 114 -7.84 -2.98 -11.85
C TYR A 114 -6.68 -2.71 -10.89
N LEU A 115 -5.51 -2.34 -11.38
CA LEU A 115 -4.35 -1.96 -10.57
C LEU A 115 -3.86 -0.58 -10.98
N ASP A 116 -3.54 0.25 -10.00
CA ASP A 116 -2.83 1.51 -10.24
C ASP A 116 -1.40 1.23 -10.76
N GLN A 117 -0.92 2.13 -11.62
CA GLN A 117 0.44 2.10 -12.19
C GLN A 117 1.28 3.27 -11.71
N THR A 118 0.86 3.97 -10.65
CA THR A 118 1.64 5.03 -10.01
C THR A 118 3.04 4.49 -9.63
N PRO A 119 4.14 5.09 -10.11
CA PRO A 119 5.50 4.52 -9.99
C PRO A 119 6.00 4.20 -8.56
N GLY A 120 5.38 4.77 -7.52
CA GLY A 120 5.70 4.47 -6.11
C GLY A 120 4.64 3.67 -5.35
N ILE A 121 3.68 3.08 -6.05
CA ILE A 121 2.73 2.12 -5.49
C ILE A 121 3.03 0.75 -6.09
N VAL A 122 3.56 -0.14 -5.28
CA VAL A 122 3.87 -1.53 -5.67
C VAL A 122 2.72 -2.41 -5.21
N THR A 123 2.11 -3.17 -6.12
CA THR A 123 0.97 -4.03 -5.81
C THR A 123 1.35 -5.50 -5.96
N PHE A 124 0.85 -6.33 -5.03
CA PHE A 124 0.94 -7.78 -5.05
C PHE A 124 -0.49 -8.34 -4.96
N LEU A 125 -0.79 -9.30 -5.83
CA LEU A 125 -2.09 -9.96 -5.90
C LEU A 125 -1.85 -11.44 -5.67
N ASP A 126 -2.45 -11.98 -4.61
CA ASP A 126 -2.56 -13.43 -4.43
C ASP A 126 -4.02 -13.85 -4.63
N TYR A 127 -4.19 -14.81 -5.53
CA TYR A 127 -5.47 -15.44 -5.81
C TYR A 127 -5.38 -16.87 -5.31
N ASN A 128 -6.07 -17.15 -4.21
CA ASN A 128 -6.18 -18.52 -3.73
C ASN A 128 -7.10 -19.29 -4.68
N ASP A 129 -6.53 -19.88 -5.73
CA ASP A 129 -7.22 -20.76 -6.69
C ASP A 129 -7.52 -22.14 -6.08
N LYS A 130 -8.07 -22.16 -4.87
CA LYS A 130 -8.63 -23.37 -4.26
C LYS A 130 -10.01 -23.61 -4.86
N GLY A 131 -10.06 -23.90 -6.16
CA GLY A 131 -11.22 -24.44 -6.88
C GLY A 131 -12.58 -23.88 -6.45
N ASP A 132 -13.06 -22.89 -7.18
CA ASP A 132 -14.38 -22.23 -7.05
C ASP A 132 -14.59 -21.22 -5.90
N THR A 133 -13.66 -21.02 -4.96
CA THR A 133 -13.81 -19.98 -3.92
C THR A 133 -13.11 -18.68 -4.31
N GLY A 134 -13.85 -17.58 -4.41
CA GLY A 134 -13.40 -16.26 -4.87
C GLY A 134 -12.71 -15.42 -3.80
N ASP A 135 -11.81 -16.02 -3.02
CA ASP A 135 -10.96 -15.32 -2.05
C ASP A 135 -9.87 -14.52 -2.78
N VAL A 136 -9.74 -13.24 -2.44
CA VAL A 136 -8.74 -12.35 -3.04
C VAL A 136 -7.94 -11.66 -1.94
N GLU A 137 -6.62 -11.85 -1.95
CA GLU A 137 -5.70 -11.10 -1.10
C GLU A 137 -4.95 -10.06 -1.95
N LEU A 138 -5.09 -8.81 -1.55
CA LEU A 138 -4.54 -7.64 -2.23
C LEU A 138 -3.56 -6.98 -1.27
N GLN A 139 -2.30 -6.89 -1.65
CA GLN A 139 -1.29 -6.18 -0.89
C GLN A 139 -0.74 -5.02 -1.73
N ALA A 140 -0.52 -3.88 -1.09
CA ALA A 140 0.12 -2.75 -1.74
C ALA A 140 1.11 -2.07 -0.79
N GLU A 141 2.29 -1.74 -1.33
CA GLU A 141 3.33 -0.96 -0.67
C GLU A 141 3.37 0.43 -1.31
N VAL A 142 3.34 1.46 -0.48
CA VAL A 142 3.29 2.86 -0.88
C VAL A 142 4.57 3.53 -0.42
N HIS A 143 5.42 3.89 -1.37
CA HIS A 143 6.72 4.51 -1.11
C HIS A 143 6.62 6.02 -1.36
N VAL A 144 6.83 6.81 -0.30
CA VAL A 144 6.77 8.28 -0.35
C VAL A 144 8.08 8.93 0.05
N SER A 145 8.35 10.10 -0.51
CA SER A 145 9.56 10.88 -0.22
C SER A 145 9.55 11.42 1.20
N ALA A 146 10.70 11.35 1.88
CA ALA A 146 10.94 11.98 3.18
C ALA A 146 11.12 13.52 3.10
N GLU A 147 11.36 14.06 1.90
CA GLU A 147 11.63 15.50 1.68
C GLU A 147 10.42 16.38 1.96
N GLU A 148 9.21 15.86 1.71
CA GLU A 148 7.96 16.58 1.91
C GLU A 148 7.06 15.82 2.88
N GLU A 149 6.37 16.57 3.74
CA GLU A 149 5.31 16.00 4.56
C GLU A 149 4.15 15.59 3.66
N THR A 150 3.80 14.31 3.68
CA THR A 150 2.74 13.74 2.86
C THR A 150 1.64 13.22 3.77
N ILE A 151 0.39 13.62 3.50
CA ILE A 151 -0.78 13.05 4.16
C ILE A 151 -1.55 12.22 3.15
N LEU A 152 -1.77 10.95 3.47
CA LEU A 152 -2.57 10.05 2.62
C LEU A 152 -3.84 9.64 3.37
N TYR A 153 -4.95 9.59 2.65
CA TYR A 153 -6.25 9.19 3.14
C TYR A 153 -6.66 7.90 2.42
N PRO A 154 -6.46 6.73 3.05
CA PRO A 154 -6.92 5.46 2.50
C PRO A 154 -8.45 5.43 2.50
N CYS A 155 -9.06 5.09 1.38
CA CYS A 155 -10.51 5.11 1.21
C CYS A 155 -10.99 3.79 0.63
N LEU A 156 -11.78 3.04 1.41
CA LEU A 156 -12.34 1.77 0.96
C LEU A 156 -13.38 1.98 -0.13
N LEU A 157 -13.33 1.12 -1.15
CA LEU A 157 -14.25 1.14 -2.28
C LEU A 157 -15.26 0.02 -2.14
N TYR A 158 -16.53 0.38 -2.20
CA TYR A 158 -17.65 -0.55 -2.10
C TYR A 158 -18.42 -0.60 -3.41
N ARG A 159 -19.01 -1.75 -3.72
CA ARG A 159 -19.89 -1.95 -4.87
C ARG A 159 -21.31 -2.21 -4.39
N GLU A 160 -22.24 -1.39 -4.85
CA GLU A 160 -23.66 -1.59 -4.61
C GLU A 160 -24.23 -2.75 -5.44
N GLY A 161 -25.39 -3.27 -5.05
CA GLY A 161 -26.11 -4.30 -5.81
C GLY A 161 -26.47 -3.91 -7.25
N ASN A 162 -26.47 -2.61 -7.58
CA ASN A 162 -26.65 -2.10 -8.95
C ASN A 162 -25.35 -2.06 -9.77
N GLY A 163 -24.22 -2.49 -9.21
CA GLY A 163 -22.91 -2.56 -9.84
C GLY A 163 -22.03 -1.31 -9.66
N LYS A 164 -22.57 -0.19 -9.16
CA LYS A 164 -21.83 1.07 -8.99
C LYS A 164 -20.80 0.98 -7.87
N VAL A 165 -19.60 1.49 -8.15
CA VAL A 165 -18.52 1.62 -7.17
C VAL A 165 -18.58 2.99 -6.50
N TYR A 166 -18.37 3.05 -5.18
CA TYR A 166 -18.32 4.29 -4.42
C TYR A 166 -17.31 4.21 -3.26
N THR A 167 -16.88 5.36 -2.76
CA THR A 167 -16.28 5.49 -1.42
C THR A 167 -17.23 6.26 -0.51
N ALA A 168 -17.23 5.94 0.78
CA ALA A 168 -17.98 6.67 1.80
C ALA A 168 -17.01 7.25 2.85
N GLY A 169 -15.90 7.80 2.38
CA GLY A 169 -14.95 8.53 3.19
C GLY A 169 -13.60 7.86 3.37
N SER A 170 -12.84 8.36 4.34
CA SER A 170 -11.49 7.88 4.63
C SER A 170 -11.38 7.07 5.92
N GLU A 171 -10.46 6.13 5.89
CA GLU A 171 -9.85 5.50 7.05
C GLU A 171 -8.85 6.48 7.69
N PRO A 172 -8.33 6.19 8.90
CA PRO A 172 -7.37 7.08 9.54
C PRO A 172 -6.22 7.46 8.61
N SER A 173 -5.97 8.75 8.49
CA SER A 173 -4.95 9.26 7.59
C SER A 173 -3.55 8.86 8.04
N TRP A 174 -2.66 8.76 7.06
CA TRP A 174 -1.24 8.54 7.27
C TRP A 174 -0.52 9.87 7.17
N LEU A 175 0.10 10.30 8.26
CA LEU A 175 1.05 11.42 8.25
C LEU A 175 2.45 10.85 8.05
N LEU A 176 3.03 11.08 6.87
CA LEU A 176 4.30 10.50 6.44
C LEU A 176 5.33 11.62 6.27
N HIS A 177 6.43 11.53 7.01
CA HIS A 177 7.52 12.49 7.00
C HIS A 177 8.83 11.78 7.39
N GLU A 178 9.98 12.47 7.35
CA GLU A 178 11.27 11.83 7.65
C GLU A 178 11.36 11.20 9.05
N GLU A 179 10.64 11.69 10.07
CA GLU A 179 10.67 11.02 11.37
C GLU A 179 9.92 9.67 11.33
N SER A 180 9.16 9.41 10.26
CA SER A 180 8.61 8.10 9.93
C SER A 180 9.62 7.18 9.21
N LEU A 181 10.86 7.61 8.96
CA LEU A 181 11.89 6.74 8.37
C LEU A 181 12.09 5.48 9.22
N GLY A 182 12.08 4.32 8.57
CA GLY A 182 12.20 3.03 9.24
C GLY A 182 10.98 2.61 10.05
N HIS A 183 9.93 3.45 10.09
CA HIS A 183 8.62 3.06 10.60
C HIS A 183 7.76 2.52 9.46
N LEU A 184 7.18 1.34 9.69
CA LEU A 184 6.20 0.72 8.80
C LEU A 184 4.83 0.91 9.42
N LEU A 185 3.93 1.57 8.69
CA LEU A 185 2.52 1.62 9.03
C LEU A 185 1.77 0.71 8.06
N THR A 186 0.99 -0.21 8.62
CA THR A 186 0.20 -1.18 7.87
C THR A 186 -1.26 -1.07 8.27
N LEU A 187 -2.15 -1.02 7.29
CA LEU A 187 -3.58 -1.17 7.46
C LEU A 187 -4.03 -2.46 6.80
N THR A 188 -4.89 -3.21 7.49
CA THR A 188 -5.47 -4.44 6.97
C THR A 188 -6.98 -4.37 7.06
N PHE A 189 -7.67 -4.69 5.97
CA PHE A 189 -9.13 -4.77 5.89
C PHE A 189 -9.53 -6.14 5.39
N GLU A 190 -10.58 -6.71 5.96
CA GLU A 190 -11.06 -8.03 5.60
C GLU A 190 -12.58 -8.03 5.62
N GLU A 191 -13.20 -8.48 4.54
CA GLU A 191 -14.64 -8.70 4.47
C GLU A 191 -14.92 -10.06 3.82
N SER A 192 -15.87 -10.81 4.38
CA SER A 192 -16.38 -12.05 3.82
C SER A 192 -17.87 -11.93 3.54
N TYR A 193 -18.34 -12.65 2.51
CA TYR A 193 -19.71 -12.64 2.07
C TYR A 193 -20.10 -13.97 1.46
N THR A 194 -21.30 -14.43 1.79
CA THR A 194 -21.87 -15.66 1.24
C THR A 194 -22.69 -15.35 -0.01
N ARG A 195 -22.44 -16.07 -1.10
CA ARG A 195 -23.17 -15.97 -2.37
C ARG A 195 -23.87 -17.27 -2.69
N ASN A 196 -25.06 -17.17 -3.28
CA ASN A 196 -25.71 -18.35 -3.85
C ASN A 196 -25.43 -18.40 -5.36
N ARG A 197 -24.56 -19.32 -5.79
CA ARG A 197 -24.27 -19.58 -7.20
C ARG A 197 -24.89 -20.91 -7.59
N ASN A 198 -25.85 -20.88 -8.52
CA ASN A 198 -26.54 -22.07 -9.03
C ASN A 198 -27.18 -22.97 -7.95
N GLY A 199 -27.62 -22.42 -6.82
CA GLY A 199 -28.20 -23.17 -5.71
C GLY A 199 -27.19 -23.69 -4.68
N ILE A 200 -25.90 -23.37 -4.84
CA ILE A 200 -24.82 -23.69 -3.90
C ILE A 200 -24.44 -22.39 -3.18
N GLU A 201 -24.34 -22.44 -1.85
CA GLU A 201 -23.78 -21.35 -1.06
C GLU A 201 -22.25 -21.44 -1.12
N GLU A 202 -21.62 -20.36 -1.58
CA GLU A 202 -20.18 -20.17 -1.69
C GLU A 202 -19.79 -18.98 -0.80
N ASP A 203 -18.81 -19.17 0.07
CA ASP A 203 -18.22 -18.08 0.84
C ASP A 203 -17.05 -17.49 0.06
N ASP A 204 -17.05 -16.17 -0.06
CA ASP A 204 -15.98 -15.40 -0.68
C ASP A 204 -15.45 -14.37 0.31
N SER A 205 -14.15 -14.10 0.23
CA SER A 205 -13.52 -13.04 1.00
C SER A 205 -12.66 -12.10 0.17
N ILE A 206 -12.47 -10.91 0.69
CA ILE A 206 -11.48 -9.95 0.23
C ILE A 206 -10.65 -9.51 1.43
N ARG A 207 -9.32 -9.59 1.29
CA ARG A 207 -8.36 -9.08 2.24
C ARG A 207 -7.48 -8.06 1.56
N ILE A 208 -7.39 -6.88 2.14
CA ILE A 208 -6.58 -5.76 1.67
C ILE A 208 -5.52 -5.48 2.72
N GLU A 209 -4.27 -5.44 2.32
CA GLU A 209 -3.16 -4.95 3.14
C GLU A 209 -2.49 -3.77 2.43
N LEU A 210 -2.40 -2.65 3.13
CA LEU A 210 -1.73 -1.45 2.64
C LEU A 210 -0.59 -1.11 3.60
N ALA A 211 0.63 -1.03 3.09
CA ALA A 211 1.84 -0.71 3.82
C ALA A 211 2.45 0.61 3.31
N SER A 212 2.89 1.49 4.20
CA SER A 212 3.62 2.71 3.82
C SER A 212 5.10 2.64 4.18
N TYR A 213 5.94 3.10 3.27
CA TYR A 213 7.36 3.31 3.46
C TYR A 213 7.70 4.77 3.19
N VAL A 214 8.49 5.36 4.07
CA VAL A 214 9.10 6.66 3.83
C VAL A 214 10.53 6.44 3.40
N ASP A 215 10.86 6.93 2.21
CA ASP A 215 12.16 6.78 1.59
C ASP A 215 12.87 8.13 1.53
N LEU A 216 14.13 8.16 1.95
CA LEU A 216 15.00 9.27 1.59
C LEU A 216 15.35 9.15 0.09
N PRO A 217 15.49 10.26 -0.63
CA PRO A 217 16.09 10.25 -1.95
C PRO A 217 17.58 9.85 -1.87
N PRO A 218 18.09 9.05 -2.83
CA PRO A 218 19.51 8.74 -2.91
C PRO A 218 20.28 9.88 -3.60
N ASP A 219 21.48 10.20 -3.09
CA ASP A 219 22.41 11.11 -3.74
C ASP A 219 23.16 10.41 -4.88
N ALA A 220 23.58 9.16 -4.62
CA ALA A 220 24.29 8.29 -5.54
C ALA A 220 24.24 6.83 -5.05
N PHE A 221 24.64 5.92 -5.92
CA PHE A 221 24.84 4.51 -5.60
C PHE A 221 26.28 4.09 -5.85
N ARG A 222 26.76 3.14 -5.06
CA ARG A 222 28.00 2.41 -5.35
C ARG A 222 27.72 0.92 -5.28
N LEU A 223 27.98 0.23 -6.38
CA LEU A 223 27.87 -1.23 -6.45
C LEU A 223 29.28 -1.82 -6.40
N ILE A 224 29.49 -2.75 -5.47
CA ILE A 224 30.80 -3.34 -5.20
C ILE A 224 30.68 -4.85 -5.35
N GLU A 225 31.49 -5.46 -6.21
CA GLU A 225 31.69 -6.90 -6.28
C GLU A 225 32.70 -7.32 -5.23
N MET A 226 32.34 -8.31 -4.42
CA MET A 226 33.16 -8.83 -3.34
C MET A 226 33.48 -10.30 -3.60
N ASP A 227 34.72 -10.72 -3.35
CA ASP A 227 35.13 -12.12 -3.39
C ASP A 227 34.79 -12.88 -2.08
N GLU A 228 35.13 -14.17 -2.01
CA GLU A 228 34.87 -15.03 -0.84
C GLU A 228 35.66 -14.61 0.41
N ASP A 229 36.79 -13.93 0.24
CA ASP A 229 37.65 -13.42 1.31
C ASP A 229 37.28 -11.99 1.73
N HIS A 230 36.14 -11.47 1.23
CA HIS A 230 35.68 -10.08 1.41
C HIS A 230 36.62 -9.02 0.81
N GLY A 231 37.42 -9.39 -0.18
CA GLY A 231 38.17 -8.49 -1.04
C GLY A 231 37.29 -7.84 -2.11
N ILE A 232 37.64 -6.63 -2.51
CA ILE A 232 36.94 -5.92 -3.60
C ILE A 232 37.45 -6.45 -4.95
N VAL A 233 36.56 -7.03 -5.74
CA VAL A 233 36.80 -7.47 -7.13
C VAL A 233 36.62 -6.32 -8.11
N GLN A 234 35.57 -5.52 -7.91
CA GLN A 234 35.24 -4.36 -8.73
C GLN A 234 34.36 -3.37 -7.95
N GLU A 235 34.52 -2.07 -8.23
CA GLU A 235 33.64 -1.02 -7.71
C GLU A 235 33.15 -0.14 -8.86
N MET A 236 31.85 0.19 -8.82
CA MET A 236 31.21 1.10 -9.76
C MET A 236 30.39 2.14 -9.00
N GLN A 237 30.45 3.38 -9.47
CA GLN A 237 29.65 4.47 -8.94
C GLN A 237 28.63 4.91 -9.98
N TYR A 238 27.38 5.06 -9.54
CA TYR A 238 26.25 5.49 -10.35
C TYR A 238 25.63 6.75 -9.73
N ASP A 239 25.25 7.71 -10.57
CA ASP A 239 24.36 8.79 -10.15
C ASP A 239 22.97 8.23 -9.82
N LYS A 240 22.17 9.00 -9.06
CA LYS A 240 20.83 8.62 -8.55
C LYS A 240 19.79 8.04 -9.54
N LYS A 241 20.03 8.09 -10.85
CA LYS A 241 19.15 7.56 -11.92
C LYS A 241 19.88 6.74 -12.99
N LYS A 242 21.11 6.32 -12.70
CA LYS A 242 21.99 5.69 -13.69
C LYS A 242 22.34 4.25 -13.37
N LEU A 243 21.62 3.62 -12.45
CA LEU A 243 21.72 2.17 -12.31
C LEU A 243 21.28 1.51 -13.63
N PRO A 244 21.99 0.47 -14.08
CA PRO A 244 21.62 -0.24 -15.30
C PRO A 244 20.35 -1.07 -15.08
N GLU A 245 19.64 -1.41 -16.15
CA GLU A 245 18.46 -2.31 -16.06
C GLU A 245 18.84 -3.75 -15.68
N SER A 246 20.09 -4.15 -15.96
CA SER A 246 20.63 -5.46 -15.58
C SER A 246 22.11 -5.37 -15.24
N TYR A 247 22.59 -6.32 -14.45
CA TYR A 247 23.98 -6.41 -14.01
C TYR A 247 24.46 -7.85 -13.98
N ALA A 248 25.63 -8.12 -14.55
CA ALA A 248 26.26 -9.44 -14.56
C ALA A 248 27.59 -9.37 -13.79
N PRO A 249 27.65 -9.92 -12.56
CA PRO A 249 28.88 -9.95 -11.78
C PRO A 249 29.98 -10.76 -12.46
N LYS A 250 31.26 -10.49 -12.13
CA LYS A 250 32.34 -11.35 -12.60
C LYS A 250 32.26 -12.76 -12.00
N ALA A 251 32.91 -13.70 -12.68
CA ALA A 251 32.94 -15.10 -12.25
C ALA A 251 33.54 -15.31 -10.85
N ASP A 252 34.47 -14.47 -10.42
CA ASP A 252 35.12 -14.47 -9.11
C ASP A 252 34.36 -13.66 -8.04
N CYS A 253 33.23 -13.03 -8.40
CA CYS A 253 32.33 -12.39 -7.44
C CYS A 253 31.58 -13.45 -6.62
N ALA A 254 31.66 -13.33 -5.29
CA ALA A 254 30.90 -14.12 -4.34
C ALA A 254 29.58 -13.44 -3.97
N TYR A 255 29.59 -12.12 -3.79
CA TYR A 255 28.40 -11.32 -3.50
C TYR A 255 28.58 -9.85 -3.92
N LEU A 256 27.47 -9.15 -4.08
CA LEU A 256 27.43 -7.71 -4.32
C LEU A 256 27.15 -6.97 -3.00
N LEU A 257 27.81 -5.84 -2.81
CA LEU A 257 27.49 -4.84 -1.79
C LEU A 257 26.99 -3.58 -2.49
N LEU A 258 25.71 -3.26 -2.33
CA LEU A 258 25.14 -1.99 -2.74
C LEU A 258 25.24 -1.01 -1.58
N GLU A 259 25.95 0.09 -1.81
CA GLU A 259 25.94 1.25 -0.94
C GLU A 259 25.03 2.33 -1.54
N THR A 260 24.01 2.74 -0.80
CA THR A 260 23.18 3.90 -1.15
C THR A 260 23.67 5.10 -0.34
N LEU A 261 24.19 6.10 -1.04
CA LEU A 261 24.74 7.33 -0.45
C LEU A 261 23.60 8.33 -0.28
N ARG A 262 23.48 8.90 0.91
CA ARG A 262 22.36 9.77 1.29
C ARG A 262 22.84 10.93 2.16
N THR A 263 22.01 11.95 2.25
CA THR A 263 22.17 13.10 3.14
C THR A 263 20.91 13.20 4.01
N ASP A 264 21.08 13.32 5.33
CA ASP A 264 19.95 13.51 6.25
C ASP A 264 19.46 14.97 6.28
N ARG A 265 18.38 15.26 7.02
CA ARG A 265 17.84 16.62 7.21
C ARG A 265 18.84 17.65 7.71
N ASP A 266 19.83 17.23 8.50
CA ASP A 266 20.87 18.12 9.04
C ASP A 266 22.00 18.37 8.02
N GLY A 267 21.89 17.82 6.81
CA GLY A 267 22.89 17.93 5.76
C GLY A 267 24.09 17.01 5.97
N LYS A 268 23.96 15.99 6.84
CA LYS A 268 25.06 15.07 7.15
C LYS A 268 24.97 13.84 6.24
N PRO A 269 26.08 13.48 5.57
CA PRO A 269 26.10 12.30 4.72
C PRO A 269 26.10 11.01 5.54
N PHE A 270 25.39 10.00 5.06
CA PHE A 270 25.44 8.64 5.56
C PHE A 270 25.32 7.62 4.43
N THR A 271 25.53 6.34 4.75
CA THR A 271 25.54 5.26 3.76
C THR A 271 24.75 4.08 4.28
N GLU A 272 23.74 3.70 3.52
CA GLU A 272 22.98 2.47 3.71
C GLU A 272 23.64 1.34 2.90
N ARG A 273 23.67 0.13 3.43
CA ARG A 273 24.34 -1.02 2.82
C ARG A 273 23.43 -2.23 2.73
N ARG A 274 23.34 -2.83 1.54
CA ARG A 274 22.62 -4.07 1.28
C ARG A 274 23.51 -5.07 0.57
N ILE A 275 23.41 -6.34 0.93
CA ILE A 275 24.17 -7.45 0.35
C ILE A 275 23.24 -8.26 -0.54
N PHE A 276 23.73 -8.65 -1.72
CA PHE A 276 23.05 -9.54 -2.65
C PHE A 276 23.98 -10.70 -2.99
N ALA A 277 23.49 -11.93 -2.86
CA ALA A 277 24.21 -13.16 -3.13
C ALA A 277 23.62 -13.88 -4.35
N ARG A 278 24.26 -14.98 -4.79
CA ARG A 278 23.89 -15.75 -5.99
C ARG A 278 22.43 -16.24 -6.08
N GLY A 279 21.67 -16.19 -5.00
CA GLY A 279 20.24 -16.51 -4.99
C GLY A 279 19.32 -15.32 -5.28
N ASP A 280 19.84 -14.10 -5.27
CA ASP A 280 19.06 -12.89 -5.51
C ASP A 280 18.97 -12.63 -7.01
N GLU A 281 17.73 -12.55 -7.52
CA GLU A 281 17.44 -12.37 -8.96
C GLU A 281 17.44 -10.90 -9.38
N SER A 282 17.27 -9.99 -8.42
CA SER A 282 17.26 -8.55 -8.65
C SER A 282 17.70 -7.77 -7.41
N LEU A 283 18.03 -6.50 -7.63
CA LEU A 283 18.06 -5.49 -6.57
C LEU A 283 17.09 -4.36 -6.91
N ASP A 284 16.38 -3.88 -5.90
CA ASP A 284 15.43 -2.77 -6.01
C ASP A 284 15.94 -1.57 -5.24
N VAL A 285 15.82 -0.39 -5.87
CA VAL A 285 16.06 0.91 -5.24
C VAL A 285 14.86 1.83 -5.50
N TYR A 286 14.65 2.80 -4.61
CA TYR A 286 13.57 3.77 -4.74
C TYR A 286 14.15 5.16 -5.00
N ILE A 287 13.62 5.84 -6.02
CA ILE A 287 14.06 7.16 -6.47
C ILE A 287 12.92 8.15 -6.25
N CYS A 288 13.13 9.08 -5.34
CA CYS A 288 12.14 10.08 -4.96
C CYS A 288 12.44 11.42 -5.67
N GLU A 289 11.70 11.74 -6.73
CA GLU A 289 11.70 13.08 -7.36
C GLU A 289 10.34 13.79 -7.25
N SER A 290 9.36 13.09 -6.70
CA SER A 290 8.02 13.57 -6.42
C SER A 290 7.57 13.03 -5.06
N THR A 291 6.33 13.29 -4.67
CA THR A 291 5.73 12.71 -3.47
C THR A 291 5.87 11.18 -3.42
N PHE A 292 5.69 10.49 -4.54
CA PHE A 292 5.87 9.04 -4.64
C PHE A 292 7.26 8.70 -5.20
N CYS A 293 7.89 7.67 -4.62
CA CYS A 293 9.22 7.22 -5.01
C CYS A 293 9.14 6.09 -6.04
N GLU A 294 9.72 6.30 -7.21
CA GLU A 294 9.74 5.33 -8.29
C GLU A 294 10.66 4.14 -7.94
N ARG A 295 10.14 2.92 -8.05
CA ARG A 295 10.97 1.71 -7.91
C ARG A 295 11.76 1.47 -9.20
N GLN A 296 13.08 1.45 -9.08
CA GLN A 296 13.98 0.98 -10.13
C GLN A 296 14.55 -0.40 -9.76
N THR A 297 14.31 -1.37 -10.64
CA THR A 297 14.80 -2.75 -10.50
C THR A 297 16.00 -2.99 -11.41
N VAL A 298 17.05 -3.61 -10.88
CA VAL A 298 18.19 -4.11 -11.64
C VAL A 298 18.18 -5.63 -11.60
N VAL A 299 18.03 -6.27 -12.76
CA VAL A 299 18.06 -7.74 -12.87
C VAL A 299 19.49 -8.26 -12.74
N LEU A 300 19.70 -9.26 -11.89
CA LEU A 300 21.02 -9.85 -11.63
C LEU A 300 21.23 -11.12 -12.45
N HIS A 301 22.38 -11.22 -13.11
CA HIS A 301 22.79 -12.36 -13.94
C HIS A 301 24.11 -12.94 -13.43
N TRP A 302 24.02 -13.90 -12.50
CA TRP A 302 25.15 -14.53 -11.79
C TRP A 302 25.98 -15.55 -12.60
#